data_AF-A6ISI5-F1
#
_entry.id   AF-A6ISI5-F1
#
_cell.length_a   1.000
_cell.length_b   1.000
_cell.length_c   1.000
_cell.angle_alpha   90.00
_cell.angle_beta   90.00
_cell.angle_gamma   90.00
#
_symmetry.space_group_name_H-M   'P 1'
#
loop_
_entity.id
_entity.type
_entity.pdbx_description
1 polymer ?
#
loop_
_entity_poly.entity_id
_entity_poly.type
_entity_poly.pdbx_seq_one_letter_code
_entity_poly.pdbx_strand_id
1 'polypeptide(L)' 'MAMFGYMTDTGTVEPLQTVEVETQGDDLQSLLFHFLDEWLYRFSADEYFIPRVGRRIFTV' A
#
# COMPACT_ATOMS: atom_id res chain seq x y z
N MET A 1 -2.47 0.35 -6.97
CA MET A 1 -1.78 1.54 -7.53
C MET A 1 -2.73 2.71 -7.77
N ALA A 2 -4.01 2.51 -8.12
CA ALA A 2 -4.95 3.62 -8.34
C ALA A 2 -5.07 4.62 -7.17
N MET A 3 -5.03 4.14 -5.92
CA MET A 3 -5.08 4.99 -4.72
C MET A 3 -3.94 6.03 -4.67
N PHE A 4 -2.70 5.59 -4.85
CA PHE A 4 -1.53 6.48 -4.78
C PHE A 4 -1.36 7.36 -6.02
N GLY A 5 -1.76 6.85 -7.20
CA GLY A 5 -1.79 7.64 -8.43
C GLY A 5 -2.79 8.80 -8.40
N TYR A 6 -3.77 8.77 -7.49
CA TYR A 6 -4.67 9.91 -7.23
C TYR A 6 -4.02 10.99 -6.35
N MET A 7 -3.08 10.60 -5.48
CA MET A 7 -2.41 11.51 -4.55
C MET A 7 -1.24 12.25 -5.20
N THR A 8 -0.45 11.57 -6.03
CA THR A 8 0.66 12.16 -6.78
C THR A 8 1.00 11.29 -8.00
N ASP A 9 1.77 11.84 -8.94
CA ASP A 9 2.37 11.02 -10.00
C ASP A 9 3.37 10.03 -9.40
N THR A 10 2.98 8.75 -9.34
CA THR A 10 3.85 7.68 -8.83
C THR A 10 5.10 7.48 -9.69
N GLY A 11 5.14 7.96 -10.93
CA GLY A 11 6.30 7.87 -11.81
C GLY A 11 7.50 8.72 -11.36
N THR A 12 7.24 9.79 -10.59
CA THR A 12 8.26 10.69 -10.06
C THR A 12 8.80 10.25 -8.70
N VAL A 13 8.24 9.18 -8.12
CA VAL A 13 8.66 8.66 -6.81
C VAL A 13 9.90 7.79 -6.97
N GLU A 14 10.96 8.10 -6.20
CA GLU A 14 12.19 7.31 -6.18
C GLU A 14 12.03 6.07 -5.30
N PRO A 15 12.36 4.85 -5.79
CA PRO A 15 12.21 3.62 -5.03
C PRO A 15 13.41 3.41 -4.09
N LEU A 16 13.51 4.25 -3.05
CA LEU A 16 14.63 4.22 -2.10
C LEU A 16 14.48 3.14 -1.02
N GLN A 17 13.24 2.76 -0.70
CA GLN A 17 12.92 1.82 0.38
C GLN A 17 11.78 0.88 -0.06
N THR A 18 11.76 -0.31 0.53
CA THR A 18 10.68 -1.30 0.36
C THR A 18 9.98 -1.49 1.69
N VAL A 19 8.66 -1.51 1.65
CA VAL A 19 7.80 -1.66 2.82
C VAL A 19 6.87 -2.84 2.59
N GLU A 20 6.87 -3.78 3.53
CA GLU A 20 6.00 -4.95 3.50
C GLU A 20 4.75 -4.70 4.35
N VAL A 21 3.58 -5.06 3.82
CA VAL A 21 2.28 -4.95 4.50
C VAL A 21 1.66 -6.33 4.48
N GLU A 22 1.36 -6.88 5.66
CA GLU A 22 0.62 -8.12 5.82
C GLU A 22 -0.77 -7.81 6.38
N THR A 23 -1.80 -8.37 5.77
CA THR A 23 -3.19 -8.18 6.20
C THR A 23 -3.96 -9.49 6.16
N GLN A 24 -4.92 -9.64 7.05
CA GLN A 24 -5.85 -10.76 7.08
C GLN A 24 -7.28 -10.23 6.98
N GLY A 25 -8.20 -11.06 6.47
CA GLY A 25 -9.61 -10.74 6.39
C GLY A 25 -10.44 -12.01 6.31
N ASP A 26 -11.65 -11.96 6.86
CA ASP A 26 -12.56 -13.10 6.93
C ASP A 26 -13.12 -13.49 5.54
N ASP A 27 -13.08 -12.55 4.60
CA ASP A 27 -13.39 -12.75 3.19
C ASP A 27 -12.50 -11.86 2.29
N LEU A 28 -12.60 -12.03 0.98
CA LEU A 28 -11.80 -11.27 0.01
C LEU A 28 -12.07 -9.76 0.03
N GLN A 29 -13.27 -9.33 0.41
CA GLN A 29 -13.62 -7.91 0.47
C GLN A 29 -13.01 -7.24 1.70
N SER A 30 -13.09 -7.92 2.84
CA SER A 30 -12.49 -7.54 4.11
C SER A 30 -10.97 -7.53 4.00
N LEU A 31 -10.38 -8.53 3.34
CA LEU A 31 -8.95 -8.56 3.05
C LEU A 31 -8.51 -7.38 2.18
N LEU A 32 -9.28 -7.05 1.12
CA LEU A 32 -8.99 -5.90 0.27
C LEU A 32 -9.12 -4.58 1.03
N PHE A 33 -10.14 -4.47 1.89
CA PHE A 33 -10.37 -3.29 2.71
C PHE A 33 -9.20 -3.06 3.68
N HIS A 34 -8.85 -4.07 4.48
CA HIS A 34 -7.72 -3.99 5.40
C HIS A 34 -6.39 -3.73 4.67
N PHE A 35 -6.20 -4.35 3.50
CA PHE A 35 -5.02 -4.08 2.68
C PHE A 35 -4.90 -2.60 2.29
N LEU A 36 -5.99 -1.99 1.81
CA LEU A 36 -5.99 -0.58 1.43
C LEU A 36 -5.84 0.35 2.65
N ASP A 37 -6.44 -0.03 3.79
CA ASP A 37 -6.38 0.74 5.03
C ASP A 37 -4.96 0.79 5.61
N GLU A 38 -4.25 -0.34 5.67
CA GLU A 38 -2.84 -0.39 6.09
C GLU A 38 -1.94 0.48 5.20
N TRP A 39 -2.17 0.45 3.88
CA TRP A 39 -1.45 1.31 2.95
C TRP A 39 -1.75 2.80 3.17
N LEU A 40 -2.99 3.15 3.50
CA LEU A 40 -3.38 4.51 3.84
C LEU A 40 -2.77 4.96 5.18
N TYR A 41 -2.71 4.06 6.16
CA TYR A 41 -2.08 4.32 7.45
C TYR A 41 -0.57 4.60 7.29
N ARG A 42 0.15 3.77 6.53
CA ARG A 42 1.59 3.98 6.24
C ARG A 42 1.87 5.31 5.55
N PHE A 43 0.94 5.77 4.71
CA PHE A 43 1.01 7.08 4.07
C PHE A 43 0.71 8.23 5.05
N SER A 44 -0.25 8.06 5.95
CA SER A 44 -0.80 9.16 6.77
C SER A 44 -0.15 9.30 8.14
N ALA A 45 0.31 8.21 8.74
CA ALA A 45 0.77 8.14 10.13
C ALA A 45 2.26 7.79 10.29
N ASP A 46 2.85 7.08 9.32
CA ASP A 46 4.29 6.77 9.29
C ASP A 46 5.04 7.80 8.41
N GLU A 47 6.27 7.50 7.94
CA GLU A 47 7.24 8.35 7.22
C GLU A 47 6.76 9.12 5.95
N TYR A 48 5.45 9.32 5.75
CA TYR A 48 4.83 9.86 4.53
C TYR A 48 5.20 9.01 3.30
N PHE A 49 5.21 7.70 3.49
CA PHE A 49 5.67 6.76 2.48
C PHE A 49 4.66 6.66 1.31
N ILE A 50 5.13 6.96 0.10
CA ILE A 50 4.37 6.78 -1.14
C ILE A 50 5.03 5.67 -1.96
N PRO A 51 4.35 4.54 -2.24
CA PRO A 51 4.94 3.48 -3.05
C PRO A 51 4.92 3.83 -4.54
N ARG A 52 6.08 3.72 -5.20
CA ARG A 52 6.21 3.80 -6.67
C ARG A 52 5.56 2.60 -7.38
N VAL A 53 5.71 1.40 -6.83
CA VAL A 53 5.16 0.13 -7.38
C VAL A 53 4.70 -0.73 -6.23
N GLY A 54 3.47 -1.25 -6.30
CA GLY A 54 2.95 -2.21 -5.31
C GLY A 54 3.14 -3.64 -5.79
N ARG A 55 3.98 -4.43 -5.09
CA ARG A 55 4.07 -5.88 -5.29
C ARG A 55 3.28 -6.57 -4.18
N ARG A 56 2.33 -7.44 -4.55
CA ARG A 56 1.59 -8.27 -3.59
C ARG A 56 2.36 -9.56 -3.36
N ILE A 57 2.70 -9.86 -2.12
CA ILE A 57 3.16 -11.18 -1.69
C ILE A 57 2.04 -11.75 -0.83
N PHE A 58 1.40 -12.82 -1.31
CA PHE A 58 0.41 -13.56 -0.52
C PHE A 58 1.14 -14.75 0.09
N THR A 59 1.33 -14.75 1.40
CA THR A 59 1.75 -15.93 2.13
C THR A 59 0.48 -16.68 2.53
N VAL A 60 0.36 -17.94 2.07
CA VAL A 60 -0.77 -18.85 2.35
C VAL A 60 -0.61 -19.48 3.72
#